data_AF-B8J4V0-F1
#
_entry.id   AF-B8J4V0-F1
#
_cell.length_a   1.000
_cell.length_b   1.000
_cell.length_c   1.000
_cell.angle_alpha   90.00
_cell.angle_beta   90.00
_cell.angle_gamma   90.00
#
_symmetry.space_group_name_H-M   'P 1'
#
loop_
_entity.id
_entity.type
_entity.pdbx_description
1 polymer ?
#
loop_
_entity_poly.entity_id
_entity_poly.type
_entity_poly.pdbx_seq_one_letter_code
_entity_poly.pdbx_strand_id
1 'polypeptide(L)'
;MSAGKLLAPGLAWAGYLCLAGGAFALWLPVLGGLPFPVLVLAPVLRRVAGAQGDRVLLGHARWQMNTFWLLLMLLVALVALFGAVGVLFSDGKALDAVESIGSAYSAGNIGLGAVLERFWAISDIRYFTWGGLLWMGLALVWPLKRVLQGVWGMVARQSPARCGMRGKGAAFIAALVVQAGMLVAMLGLQRIALWGGWQ
;
A
#
# COMPACT_ATOMS: atom_id res chain seq x y z
N MET A 1 13.14 19.63 -29.49
CA MET A 1 12.16 18.88 -28.67
C MET A 1 11.51 19.84 -27.69
N SER A 2 10.19 19.91 -27.56
CA SER A 2 9.55 20.80 -26.58
C SER A 2 9.77 20.28 -25.15
N ALA A 3 9.96 21.18 -24.18
CA ALA A 3 10.19 20.84 -22.78
C ALA A 3 9.12 19.88 -22.21
N GLY A 4 7.87 20.00 -22.67
CA GLY A 4 6.77 19.12 -22.28
C GLY A 4 7.00 17.63 -22.61
N LYS A 5 7.71 17.29 -23.69
CA LYS A 5 7.97 15.90 -24.09
C LYS A 5 8.99 15.20 -23.18
N LEU A 6 9.85 15.96 -22.51
CA LEU A 6 10.80 15.45 -21.51
C LEU A 6 10.17 15.39 -20.11
N LEU A 7 9.31 16.35 -19.77
CA LEU A 7 8.68 16.46 -18.45
C LEU A 7 7.60 15.40 -18.20
N ALA A 8 6.79 15.06 -19.21
CA ALA A 8 5.62 14.19 -19.01
C ALA A 8 5.98 12.76 -18.54
N PRO A 9 6.99 12.08 -19.11
CA PRO A 9 7.43 10.79 -18.58
C PRO A 9 7.99 10.87 -17.16
N GLY A 10 8.71 11.96 -16.83
CA GLY A 10 9.26 12.18 -15.49
C GLY A 10 8.18 12.34 -14.43
N LEU A 11 7.11 13.09 -14.73
CA LEU A 11 5.94 13.22 -13.86
C LEU A 11 5.25 11.87 -13.61
N ALA A 12 5.16 11.03 -14.65
CA ALA A 12 4.62 9.69 -14.51
C ALA A 12 5.50 8.82 -13.60
N TRP A 13 6.83 8.82 -13.78
CA TRP A 13 7.74 8.07 -12.90
C TRP A 13 7.66 8.55 -11.44
N ALA A 14 7.68 9.86 -11.21
CA ALA A 14 7.54 10.44 -9.88
C ALA A 14 6.25 9.99 -9.19
N GLY A 15 5.12 10.02 -9.92
CA GLY A 15 3.84 9.54 -9.39
C GLY A 15 3.86 8.06 -8.99
N TYR A 16 4.55 7.19 -9.74
CA TYR A 16 4.68 5.78 -9.37
C TYR A 16 5.61 5.55 -8.18
N LEU A 17 6.68 6.34 -8.03
CA LEU A 17 7.55 6.29 -6.84
C LEU A 17 6.79 6.68 -5.56
N CYS A 18 6.01 7.76 -5.63
CA CYS A 18 5.12 8.19 -4.55
C CYS A 18 4.12 7.09 -4.13
N LEU A 19 3.46 6.46 -5.11
CA LEU A 19 2.53 5.37 -4.85
C LEU A 19 3.21 4.09 -4.34
N ALA A 20 4.41 3.79 -4.84
CA ALA A 20 5.20 2.65 -4.37
C ALA A 20 5.48 2.80 -2.88
N GLY A 21 5.95 3.97 -2.44
CA GLY A 21 6.20 4.26 -1.03
C GLY A 21 4.95 4.03 -0.17
N GLY A 22 3.79 4.55 -0.60
CA GLY A 22 2.53 4.34 0.13
C GLY A 22 2.08 2.88 0.23
N ALA A 23 2.44 2.02 -0.72
CA ALA A 23 2.14 0.58 -0.64
C ALA A 23 2.89 -0.14 0.49
N PHE A 24 3.89 0.52 1.10
CA PHE A 24 4.60 0.05 2.28
C PHE A 24 4.19 0.76 3.57
N ALA A 25 3.14 1.60 3.55
CA ALA A 25 2.70 2.36 4.73
C ALA A 25 2.36 1.47 5.94
N LEU A 26 1.85 0.25 5.72
CA LEU A 26 1.56 -0.69 6.81
C LEU A 26 2.83 -1.33 7.42
N TRP A 27 3.95 -1.32 6.71
CA TRP A 27 5.24 -1.74 7.26
C TRP A 27 5.95 -0.59 7.95
N LEU A 28 5.89 0.60 7.34
CA LEU A 28 6.53 1.81 7.83
C LEU A 28 5.54 2.99 7.71
N PRO A 29 4.81 3.32 8.80
CA PRO A 29 3.73 4.33 8.77
C PRO A 29 4.14 5.70 8.23
N VAL A 30 5.40 6.11 8.40
CA VAL A 30 5.94 7.38 7.87
C VAL A 30 5.79 7.50 6.35
N LEU A 31 5.72 6.37 5.63
CA LEU A 31 5.53 6.34 4.18
C LEU A 31 4.08 6.63 3.75
N GLY A 32 3.13 6.63 4.68
CA GLY A 32 1.72 6.91 4.41
C GLY A 32 1.45 8.28 3.79
N GLY A 33 2.37 9.24 3.97
CA GLY A 33 2.29 10.57 3.37
C GLY A 33 2.77 10.64 1.90
N LEU A 34 3.58 9.68 1.45
CA LEU A 34 4.20 9.70 0.12
C LEU A 34 3.23 9.70 -1.07
N PRO A 35 2.00 9.14 -0.98
CA PRO A 35 1.04 9.20 -2.06
C PRO A 35 0.41 10.58 -2.30
N PHE A 36 0.38 11.49 -1.32
CA PHE A 36 -0.32 12.77 -1.45
C PHE A 36 0.13 13.64 -2.63
N PRO A 37 1.44 13.76 -2.95
CA PRO A 37 1.92 14.45 -4.14
C PRO A 37 1.25 14.00 -5.45
N VAL A 38 0.74 12.77 -5.55
CA VAL A 38 0.01 12.27 -6.73
C VAL A 38 -1.22 13.10 -7.04
N LEU A 39 -1.86 13.70 -6.03
CA LEU A 39 -3.00 14.60 -6.19
C LEU A 39 -2.67 15.82 -7.05
N VAL A 40 -1.40 16.23 -7.10
CA VAL A 40 -0.91 17.33 -7.94
C VAL A 40 -0.25 16.79 -9.22
N LEU A 41 0.61 15.77 -9.08
CA LEU A 41 1.37 15.21 -10.20
C LEU A 41 0.47 14.64 -11.31
N ALA A 42 -0.56 13.87 -10.96
CA ALA A 42 -1.42 13.24 -11.96
C ALA A 42 -2.28 14.24 -12.76
N PRO A 43 -2.91 15.28 -12.16
CA PRO A 43 -3.57 16.34 -12.93
C PRO A 43 -2.61 17.13 -13.83
N VAL A 44 -1.40 17.44 -13.36
CA VAL A 44 -0.38 18.13 -14.18
C VAL A 44 0.03 17.24 -15.35
N LEU A 45 0.33 15.97 -15.10
CA LEU A 45 0.62 14.98 -16.14
C LEU A 45 -0.52 14.90 -17.16
N ARG A 46 -1.78 14.85 -16.70
CA ARG A 46 -2.96 14.80 -17.58
C ARG A 46 -3.04 16.04 -18.49
N ARG A 47 -2.78 17.23 -17.97
CA ARG A 47 -2.78 18.48 -18.76
C ARG A 47 -1.66 18.47 -19.80
N VAL A 48 -0.44 18.14 -19.38
CA VAL A 48 0.73 18.11 -20.27
C VAL A 48 0.59 17.05 -21.36
N ALA A 49 0.15 15.84 -21.01
CA ALA A 49 -0.10 14.77 -21.97
C ALA A 49 -1.28 15.09 -22.91
N GLY A 50 -2.33 15.72 -22.40
CA GLY A 50 -3.48 16.17 -23.19
C GLY A 50 -3.08 17.20 -24.26
N ALA A 51 -2.27 18.19 -23.88
CA ALA A 51 -1.73 19.19 -24.81
C ALA A 51 -0.83 18.57 -25.91
N GLN A 52 -0.26 17.38 -25.66
CA GLN A 52 0.58 16.66 -26.61
C GLN A 52 -0.18 15.60 -27.42
N GLY A 53 -1.46 15.35 -27.12
CA GLY A 53 -2.23 14.25 -27.69
C GLY A 53 -1.75 12.86 -27.27
N ASP A 54 -0.95 12.74 -26.20
CA ASP A 54 -0.37 11.47 -25.74
C ASP A 54 -1.39 10.65 -24.93
N ARG A 55 -2.08 9.74 -25.63
CA ARG A 55 -3.08 8.85 -25.04
C ARG A 55 -2.49 7.84 -24.03
N VAL A 56 -1.21 7.50 -24.13
CA VAL A 56 -0.56 6.56 -23.22
C VAL A 56 -0.36 7.24 -21.87
N LEU A 57 0.26 8.41 -21.85
CA LEU A 57 0.50 9.18 -20.62
C LEU A 57 -0.80 9.68 -19.96
N LEU A 58 -1.83 10.01 -20.75
CA LEU A 58 -3.19 10.24 -20.21
C LEU A 58 -3.72 9.01 -19.45
N GLY A 59 -3.45 7.81 -19.98
CA GLY A 59 -3.75 6.56 -19.31
C GLY A 59 -3.00 6.38 -17.99
N HIS A 60 -1.72 6.73 -17.93
CA HIS A 60 -0.93 6.68 -16.70
C HIS A 60 -1.44 7.68 -15.64
N ALA A 61 -1.77 8.91 -16.01
CA ALA A 61 -2.33 9.90 -15.09
C ALA A 61 -3.63 9.40 -14.43
N ARG A 62 -4.57 8.88 -15.23
CA ARG A 62 -5.81 8.30 -14.70
C ARG A 62 -5.53 7.08 -13.82
N TRP A 63 -4.60 6.23 -14.24
CA TRP A 63 -4.24 5.03 -13.49
C TRP A 63 -3.64 5.36 -12.12
N GLN A 64 -2.77 6.36 -12.03
CA GLN A 64 -2.17 6.83 -10.78
C GLN A 64 -3.21 7.38 -9.82
N MET A 65 -4.09 8.26 -10.30
CA MET A 65 -5.17 8.82 -9.48
C MET A 65 -6.09 7.70 -8.96
N ASN A 66 -6.49 6.76 -9.81
CA ASN A 66 -7.29 5.61 -9.37
C ASN A 66 -6.56 4.71 -8.36
N THR A 67 -5.23 4.61 -8.46
CA THR A 67 -4.42 3.82 -7.53
C THR A 67 -4.28 4.54 -6.18
N PHE A 68 -4.14 5.86 -6.19
CA PHE A 68 -4.18 6.69 -4.98
C PHE A 68 -5.49 6.49 -4.22
N TRP A 69 -6.64 6.67 -4.88
CA TRP A 69 -7.95 6.52 -4.23
C TRP A 69 -8.19 5.11 -3.72
N LEU A 70 -7.73 4.11 -4.47
CA LEU A 70 -7.83 2.72 -4.05
C LEU A 70 -6.99 2.43 -2.80
N LEU A 71 -5.75 2.92 -2.76
CA LEU A 71 -4.90 2.81 -1.58
C LEU A 71 -5.56 3.50 -0.38
N LEU A 72 -6.05 4.73 -0.55
CA LEU A 72 -6.74 5.46 0.50
C LEU A 72 -7.98 4.72 1.00
N MET A 73 -8.82 4.23 0.09
CA MET A 73 -10.04 3.48 0.44
C MET A 73 -9.71 2.21 1.22
N LEU A 74 -8.68 1.46 0.81
CA LEU A 74 -8.26 0.24 1.51
C LEU A 74 -7.76 0.55 2.93
N LEU A 75 -6.97 1.61 3.10
CA LEU A 75 -6.47 2.04 4.41
C LEU A 75 -7.60 2.56 5.32
N VAL A 76 -8.50 3.40 4.79
CA VAL A 76 -9.65 3.91 5.56
C VAL A 76 -10.58 2.78 5.96
N ALA A 77 -10.85 1.82 5.06
CA ALA A 77 -11.66 0.66 5.37
C ALA A 77 -11.00 -0.24 6.44
N LEU A 78 -9.66 -0.35 6.44
CA LEU A 78 -8.93 -1.06 7.49
C LEU A 78 -9.11 -0.37 8.85
N VAL A 79 -8.96 0.96 8.90
CA VAL A 79 -9.21 1.75 10.12
C VAL A 79 -10.66 1.60 10.58
N ALA A 80 -11.63 1.65 9.67
CA ALA A 80 -13.04 1.46 10.00
C ALA A 80 -13.34 0.06 10.53
N LEU A 81 -12.67 -0.98 9.99
CA LEU A 81 -12.81 -2.35 10.46
C LEU A 81 -12.30 -2.51 11.90
N PHE A 82 -11.16 -1.88 12.23
CA PHE A 82 -10.67 -1.82 13.61
C PHE A 82 -11.59 -1.00 14.52
N GLY A 83 -12.13 0.14 14.04
CA GLY A 83 -13.11 0.93 14.79
C GLY A 83 -14.40 0.17 15.07
N ALA A 84 -14.86 -0.67 14.14
CA ALA A 84 -16.04 -1.52 14.33
C ALA A 84 -15.83 -2.57 15.42
N VAL A 85 -14.62 -3.11 15.58
CA VAL A 85 -14.28 -3.96 16.74
C VAL A 85 -14.47 -3.19 18.04
N GLY A 86 -14.09 -1.92 18.08
CA GLY A 86 -14.30 -1.04 19.24
C GLY A 86 -15.77 -0.88 19.62
N VAL A 87 -16.64 -0.70 18.63
CA VAL A 87 -18.09 -0.52 18.86
C VAL A 87 -18.77 -1.84 19.25
N LEU A 88 -18.37 -2.97 18.65
CA LEU A 88 -19.04 -4.25 18.82
C LEU A 88 -18.60 -5.01 20.08
N PHE A 89 -17.42 -4.71 20.61
CA PHE A 89 -16.85 -5.33 21.81
C PHE A 89 -16.62 -4.31 22.93
N SER A 90 -17.46 -3.26 23.00
CA SER A 90 -17.30 -2.08 23.87
C SER A 90 -17.15 -2.39 25.36
N ASP A 91 -17.60 -3.55 25.81
CA ASP A 91 -17.44 -4.03 27.18
C ASP A 91 -16.53 -5.26 27.22
N GLY A 92 -15.23 -5.07 27.45
CA GLY A 92 -14.37 -6.20 27.80
C GLY A 92 -12.87 -6.01 27.59
N LYS A 93 -12.11 -6.91 28.24
CA LYS A 93 -10.65 -7.06 28.13
C LYS A 93 -10.14 -7.19 26.69
N ALA A 94 -11.01 -7.59 25.74
CA ALA A 94 -10.68 -7.70 24.33
C ALA A 94 -10.50 -6.32 23.67
N LEU A 95 -11.31 -5.32 24.04
CA LEU A 95 -11.16 -3.96 23.54
C LEU A 95 -9.87 -3.32 24.04
N ASP A 96 -9.63 -3.40 25.36
CA ASP A 96 -8.39 -2.90 25.97
C ASP A 96 -7.14 -3.52 25.31
N ALA A 97 -7.21 -4.81 24.99
CA ALA A 97 -6.14 -5.50 24.28
C ALA A 97 -5.97 -4.98 22.84
N VAL A 98 -7.04 -4.78 22.10
CA VAL A 98 -7.02 -4.25 20.72
C VAL A 98 -6.43 -2.83 20.69
N GLU A 99 -6.85 -1.95 21.61
CA GLU A 99 -6.35 -0.57 21.72
C GLU A 99 -4.88 -0.53 22.14
N SER A 100 -4.49 -1.38 23.10
CA SER A 100 -3.08 -1.53 23.52
C SER A 100 -2.19 -2.00 22.36
N ILE A 101 -2.66 -2.95 21.55
CA ILE A 101 -1.93 -3.40 20.35
C ILE A 101 -1.84 -2.26 19.33
N GLY A 102 -2.95 -1.58 19.05
CA GLY A 102 -3.02 -0.49 18.08
C GLY A 102 -2.12 0.69 18.44
N SER A 103 -2.14 1.11 19.71
CA SER A 103 -1.28 2.18 20.23
C SER A 103 0.19 1.81 20.19
N ALA A 104 0.56 0.58 20.57
CA ALA A 104 1.93 0.09 20.47
C ALA A 104 2.43 0.05 19.02
N TYR A 105 1.57 -0.33 18.07
CA TYR A 105 1.90 -0.32 16.65
C TYR A 105 2.08 1.11 16.13
N SER A 106 1.15 2.03 16.47
CA SER A 106 1.23 3.43 16.07
C SER A 106 2.45 4.15 16.65
N ALA A 107 2.88 3.76 17.86
CA ALA A 107 4.10 4.27 18.49
C ALA A 107 5.39 3.66 17.90
N GLY A 108 5.27 2.65 17.01
CA GLY A 108 6.42 1.94 16.44
C GLY A 108 7.07 0.94 17.41
N ASN A 109 6.46 0.65 18.55
CA ASN A 109 6.98 -0.28 19.56
C ASN A 109 6.84 -1.74 19.14
N ILE A 110 5.83 -2.04 18.30
CA ILE A 110 5.64 -3.37 17.72
C ILE A 110 5.47 -3.27 16.21
N GLY A 111 6.05 -4.24 15.49
CA GLY A 111 5.87 -4.35 14.04
C GLY A 111 4.61 -5.13 13.66
N LEU A 112 4.26 -5.10 12.38
CA LEU A 112 3.05 -5.73 11.85
C LEU A 112 2.95 -7.23 12.18
N GLY A 113 4.06 -7.98 12.18
CA GLY A 113 4.06 -9.41 12.54
C GLY A 113 3.57 -9.66 13.98
N ALA A 114 4.05 -8.87 14.94
CA ALA A 114 3.67 -8.99 16.35
C ALA A 114 2.22 -8.54 16.60
N VAL A 115 1.72 -7.58 15.81
CA VAL A 115 0.32 -7.17 15.82
C VAL A 115 -0.58 -8.34 15.44
N LEU A 116 -0.23 -9.10 14.39
CA LEU A 116 -1.01 -10.26 13.95
C LEU A 116 -0.99 -11.39 14.97
N GLU A 117 0.17 -11.69 15.55
CA GLU A 117 0.30 -12.70 16.61
C GLU A 117 -0.60 -12.37 17.81
N ARG A 118 -0.56 -11.11 18.26
CA ARG A 118 -1.37 -10.65 19.41
C ARG A 118 -2.86 -10.64 19.10
N PHE A 119 -3.26 -10.21 17.90
CA PHE A 119 -4.67 -10.29 17.49
C PHE A 119 -5.18 -11.73 17.34
N TRP A 120 -4.31 -12.66 16.97
CA TRP A 120 -4.67 -14.07 16.87
C TRP A 120 -4.89 -14.74 18.22
N ALA A 121 -4.18 -14.28 19.25
CA ALA A 121 -4.29 -14.79 20.61
C ALA A 121 -5.64 -14.44 21.28
N ILE A 122 -6.35 -13.41 20.81
CA ILE A 122 -7.65 -13.00 21.34
C ILE A 122 -8.75 -13.88 20.70
N SER A 123 -9.29 -14.82 21.47
CA SER A 123 -10.31 -15.76 20.99
C SER A 123 -11.59 -15.09 20.50
N ASP A 124 -12.00 -14.03 21.18
CA ASP A 124 -13.35 -13.43 21.05
C ASP A 124 -13.52 -12.66 19.74
N ILE A 125 -12.41 -12.25 19.12
CA ILE A 125 -12.39 -11.45 17.89
C ILE A 125 -11.88 -12.23 16.67
N ARG A 126 -11.73 -13.56 16.74
CA ARG A 126 -11.10 -14.36 15.67
C ARG A 126 -11.70 -14.15 14.28
N TYR A 127 -13.02 -14.02 14.17
CA TYR A 127 -13.69 -13.72 12.90
C TYR A 127 -13.31 -12.34 12.35
N PHE A 128 -13.16 -11.34 13.22
CA PHE A 128 -12.65 -10.02 12.86
C PHE A 128 -11.17 -10.07 12.48
N THR A 129 -10.36 -10.88 13.18
CA THR A 129 -8.94 -11.07 12.86
C THR A 129 -8.77 -11.65 11.45
N TRP A 130 -9.60 -12.62 11.05
CA TRP A 130 -9.61 -13.14 9.67
C TRP A 130 -10.00 -12.09 8.63
N GLY A 131 -11.06 -11.32 8.91
CA GLY A 131 -11.48 -10.22 8.04
C GLY A 131 -10.38 -9.15 7.89
N GLY A 132 -9.76 -8.76 9.00
CA GLY A 132 -8.64 -7.82 9.04
C GLY A 132 -7.42 -8.33 8.29
N LEU A 133 -7.06 -9.62 8.44
CA LEU A 133 -5.97 -10.26 7.71
C LEU A 133 -6.19 -10.22 6.19
N LEU A 134 -7.40 -10.60 5.74
CA LEU A 134 -7.76 -10.55 4.32
C LEU A 134 -7.64 -9.11 3.79
N TRP A 135 -8.20 -8.15 4.53
CA TRP A 135 -8.24 -6.75 4.11
C TRP A 135 -6.86 -6.10 4.10
N MET A 136 -6.04 -6.40 5.10
CA MET A 136 -4.64 -6.01 5.17
C MET A 136 -3.84 -6.60 3.99
N GLY A 137 -4.06 -7.88 3.66
CA GLY A 137 -3.45 -8.51 2.49
C GLY A 137 -3.80 -7.76 1.19
N LEU A 138 -5.06 -7.35 1.04
CA LEU A 138 -5.48 -6.51 -0.09
C LEU A 138 -4.80 -5.14 -0.08
N ALA A 139 -4.71 -4.47 1.07
CA ALA A 139 -4.05 -3.16 1.22
C ALA A 139 -2.55 -3.21 0.90
N LEU A 140 -1.86 -4.31 1.23
CA LEU A 140 -0.45 -4.53 0.93
C LEU A 140 -0.22 -4.83 -0.56
N VAL A 141 -0.99 -5.76 -1.13
CA VAL A 141 -0.68 -6.36 -2.43
C VAL A 141 -1.31 -5.57 -3.57
N TRP A 142 -2.54 -5.10 -3.41
CA TRP A 142 -3.31 -4.59 -4.54
C TRP A 142 -2.83 -3.22 -5.06
N PRO A 143 -2.52 -2.23 -4.20
CA PRO A 143 -1.88 -0.99 -4.64
C PRO A 143 -0.52 -1.24 -5.28
N LEU A 144 0.34 -2.09 -4.68
CA LEU A 144 1.66 -2.41 -5.22
C LEU A 144 1.56 -3.08 -6.60
N LYS A 145 0.67 -4.06 -6.77
CA LYS A 145 0.35 -4.65 -8.07
C LYS A 145 0.02 -3.59 -9.11
N ARG A 146 -0.83 -2.61 -8.78
CA ARG A 146 -1.20 -1.54 -9.72
C ARG A 146 -0.02 -0.63 -10.05
N VAL A 147 0.86 -0.36 -9.09
CA VAL A 147 2.11 0.38 -9.31
C VAL A 147 3.00 -0.37 -10.29
N LEU A 148 3.25 -1.67 -10.06
CA LEU A 148 4.06 -2.51 -10.95
C LEU A 148 3.48 -2.60 -12.36
N GLN A 149 2.16 -2.73 -12.50
CA GLN A 149 1.48 -2.64 -13.81
C GLN A 149 1.70 -1.28 -14.48
N GLY A 150 1.65 -0.20 -13.70
CA GLY A 150 1.92 1.15 -14.18
C GLY A 150 3.35 1.32 -14.69
N VAL A 151 4.32 0.84 -13.92
CA VAL A 151 5.75 0.86 -14.24
C VAL A 151 6.06 0.03 -15.47
N TRP A 152 5.55 -1.20 -15.57
CA TRP A 152 5.72 -2.00 -16.80
C TRP A 152 5.02 -1.38 -18.00
N GLY A 153 3.86 -0.74 -17.81
CA GLY A 153 3.21 0.04 -18.85
C GLY A 153 4.13 1.15 -19.39
N MET A 154 4.83 1.85 -18.50
CA MET A 154 5.78 2.90 -18.89
C MET A 154 6.94 2.32 -19.71
N VAL A 155 7.55 1.23 -19.25
CA VAL A 155 8.66 0.56 -19.95
C VAL A 155 8.23 0.06 -21.33
N ALA A 156 7.04 -0.52 -21.43
CA ALA A 156 6.47 -1.03 -22.68
C ALA A 156 5.76 0.05 -23.53
N ARG A 157 5.83 1.34 -23.13
CA ARG A 157 5.14 2.47 -23.79
C ARG A 157 3.65 2.22 -24.06
N GLN A 158 2.97 1.58 -23.12
CA GLN A 158 1.56 1.22 -23.21
C GLN A 158 0.78 1.70 -21.99
N SER A 159 -0.51 1.99 -22.18
CA SER A 159 -1.39 2.31 -21.06
C SER A 159 -1.46 1.13 -20.08
N PRO A 160 -1.43 1.34 -18.75
CA PRO A 160 -1.44 0.26 -17.77
C PRO A 160 -2.66 -0.66 -17.88
N ALA A 161 -3.80 -0.10 -18.30
CA ALA A 161 -5.04 -0.86 -18.49
C ALA A 161 -4.96 -1.88 -19.64
N ARG A 162 -4.03 -1.68 -20.58
CA ARG A 162 -3.79 -2.56 -21.74
C ARG A 162 -2.83 -3.71 -21.44
N CYS A 163 -2.28 -3.79 -20.22
CA CYS A 163 -1.56 -5.00 -19.81
C CYS A 163 -2.49 -6.22 -19.97
N GLY A 164 -2.08 -7.18 -20.81
CA GLY A 164 -2.81 -8.43 -21.00
C GLY A 164 -2.90 -9.23 -19.69
N MET A 165 -3.71 -10.30 -19.68
CA MET A 165 -3.94 -11.12 -18.48
C MET A 165 -2.63 -11.64 -17.88
N ARG A 166 -1.68 -12.06 -18.72
CA ARG A 166 -0.34 -12.48 -18.30
C ARG A 166 0.44 -11.37 -17.58
N GLY A 167 0.43 -10.15 -18.11
CA GLY A 167 1.08 -9.00 -17.47
C GLY A 167 0.41 -8.60 -16.15
N LYS A 168 -0.93 -8.71 -16.09
CA LYS A 168 -1.67 -8.47 -14.84
C LYS A 168 -1.34 -9.51 -13.77
N GLY A 169 -1.25 -10.78 -14.16
CA GLY A 169 -0.87 -11.90 -13.30
C GLY A 169 0.58 -11.78 -12.81
N ALA A 170 1.52 -11.46 -13.70
CA ALA A 170 2.91 -11.22 -13.34
C ALA A 170 3.04 -10.10 -12.29
N ALA A 171 2.26 -9.03 -12.39
CA ALA A 171 2.34 -7.90 -11.46
C ALA A 171 1.80 -8.27 -10.09
N PHE A 172 0.81 -9.14 -10.07
CA PHE A 172 0.24 -9.68 -8.85
C PHE A 172 1.23 -10.60 -8.15
N ILE A 173 1.86 -11.53 -8.89
CA ILE A 173 2.90 -12.41 -8.36
C ILE A 173 4.09 -11.58 -7.84
N ALA A 174 4.55 -10.59 -8.61
CA ALA A 174 5.63 -9.71 -8.18
C ALA A 174 5.28 -8.93 -6.90
N ALA A 175 4.05 -8.41 -6.80
CA ALA A 175 3.60 -7.74 -5.58
C ALA A 175 3.55 -8.70 -4.38
N LEU A 176 3.09 -9.94 -4.58
CA LEU A 176 3.10 -10.97 -3.53
C LEU A 176 4.53 -11.28 -3.07
N VAL A 177 5.45 -11.51 -4.00
CA VAL A 177 6.86 -11.81 -3.70
C VAL A 177 7.51 -10.66 -2.92
N VAL A 178 7.28 -9.42 -3.33
CA VAL A 178 7.83 -8.24 -2.64
C VAL A 178 7.27 -8.11 -1.22
N GLN A 179 5.95 -8.25 -1.04
CA GLN A 179 5.34 -8.14 0.29
C GLN A 179 5.69 -9.33 1.19
N ALA A 180 5.81 -10.54 0.64
CA ALA A 180 6.27 -11.71 1.38
C ALA A 180 7.74 -11.57 1.80
N GLY A 181 8.61 -11.08 0.91
CA GLY A 181 10.00 -10.77 1.24
C GLY A 181 10.11 -9.74 2.35
N MET A 182 9.26 -8.70 2.32
CA MET A 182 9.20 -7.69 3.38
C MET A 182 8.77 -8.28 4.72
N LEU A 183 7.75 -9.16 4.72
CA LEU A 183 7.33 -9.88 5.93
C LEU A 183 8.47 -10.71 6.52
N VAL A 184 9.16 -11.51 5.69
CA VAL A 184 10.29 -12.34 6.14
C VAL A 184 11.43 -11.48 6.68
N ALA A 185 11.77 -10.39 5.99
CA ALA A 185 12.81 -9.45 6.42
C ALA A 185 12.46 -8.83 7.78
N MET A 186 11.22 -8.39 7.97
CA MET A 186 10.74 -7.80 9.22
C MET A 186 10.73 -8.81 10.38
N LEU A 187 10.29 -10.05 10.13
CA LEU A 187 10.36 -11.12 11.13
C LEU A 187 11.82 -11.46 11.50
N GLY A 188 12.72 -11.48 10.52
CA GLY A 188 14.15 -11.67 10.74
C GLY A 188 14.77 -10.56 11.58
N LEU A 189 14.47 -9.30 11.26
CA LEU A 189 14.91 -8.12 12.01
C LEU A 189 14.40 -8.14 13.45
N GLN A 190 13.13 -8.50 13.67
CA GLN A 190 12.57 -8.65 15.02
C GLN A 190 13.30 -9.72 15.83
N ARG A 191 13.61 -10.86 15.20
CA ARG A 191 14.35 -11.94 15.86
C ARG A 191 15.77 -11.51 16.26
N ILE A 192 16.45 -10.75 15.41
CA ILE A 192 17.80 -10.22 15.69
C ILE A 192 17.74 -9.17 16.81
N ALA A 193 16.79 -8.24 16.77
CA ALA A 193 16.64 -7.21 17.80
C ALA A 193 16.35 -7.81 19.20
N LEU A 194 15.58 -8.90 19.26
CA LEU A 194 15.29 -9.61 20.51
C LEU A 194 16.50 -10.38 21.07
N TRP A 195 17.45 -10.78 20.22
CA TRP A 195 18.64 -11.54 20.63
C TRP A 195 19.90 -10.66 20.82
N GLY A 196 19.95 -9.49 20.19
CA GLY A 196 21.05 -8.54 20.31
C GLY A 196 20.95 -7.56 21.50
N GLY A 197 19.85 -7.59 22.26
CA GLY A 197 19.62 -6.74 23.43
C GLY A 197 20.17 -7.27 24.76
N TRP A 198 20.98 -8.32 24.74
CA TRP A 198 21.71 -8.84 25.90
C TRP A 198 23.22 -8.72 25.69
N GLN A 199 23.73 -7.49 25.76
CA GLN A 199 25.11 -7.16 26.11
C GLN A 199 25.09 -5.89 26.96
#